data_AF-A0A7V6D519-F1
#
_entry.id   AF-A0A7V6D519-F1
#
_cell.length_a   1.000
_cell.length_b   1.000
_cell.length_c   1.000
_cell.angle_alpha   90.00
_cell.angle_beta   90.00
_cell.angle_gamma   90.00
#
_symmetry.space_group_name_H-M   'P 1'
#
loop_
_entity.id
_entity.type
_entity.pdbx_description
1 polymer ?
#
loop_
_entity_poly.entity_id
_entity_poly.type
_entity_poly.pdbx_seq_one_letter_code
_entity_poly.pdbx_strand_id
1 'polypeptide(L)'
;MATPTVTVGKRPVTWMHLVTFAIVTGVCTVLAIFAVIAAPVPPAPGVSGLYIAAAVYVPVALWFGMWGALAGYVSCVLLGINTGMPLLFVLWWSVADFFEGLVPLALFRLFDVDLDFKFEHRGTANIILLLLVVDLIVAALCTASPAVAGALGQATLFGQKFGLLYLLSFLVAAGLMIATIVVTRSRAWTFYVLFGVLLCSIIAGLVGASVVALGEMSGGTTLTLAIVGVAIVVVTTALAVVAQNNPKLNLLLYIVILAAIVAGVIMAIATAGSNPAYGVVFFGWGFGDIVVLATIGAMLMTILTPFIKRTQVYIKGWIS
;
A
#
# COMPACT_ATOMS: atom_id res chain seq x y z
N MET A 1 29.58 -7.94 26.83
CA MET A 1 28.55 -7.05 27.41
C MET A 1 27.25 -7.29 26.67
N ALA A 2 26.25 -7.91 27.30
CA ALA A 2 24.92 -8.03 26.72
C ALA A 2 24.28 -6.63 26.72
N THR A 3 23.86 -6.16 25.55
CA THR A 3 23.12 -4.91 25.39
C THR A 3 21.77 -5.08 26.09
N PRO A 4 21.36 -4.19 27.01
CA PRO A 4 20.07 -4.31 27.65
C PRO A 4 18.97 -4.20 26.59
N THR A 5 18.17 -5.26 26.48
CA THR A 5 16.93 -5.25 25.71
C THR A 5 15.98 -4.27 26.38
N VAL A 6 15.89 -3.05 25.83
CA VAL A 6 14.84 -2.10 26.20
C VAL A 6 13.52 -2.76 25.80
N THR A 7 12.84 -3.35 26.79
CA THR A 7 11.47 -3.77 26.64
C THR A 7 10.65 -2.49 26.47
N VAL A 8 10.25 -2.19 25.24
CA VAL A 8 9.30 -1.11 24.98
C VAL A 8 8.00 -1.53 25.65
N GLY A 9 7.81 -1.07 26.89
CA GLY A 9 6.60 -1.30 27.66
C GLY A 9 5.38 -0.75 26.90
N LYS A 10 4.23 -1.40 27.09
CA LYS A 10 2.96 -1.01 26.47
C LYS A 10 2.65 0.46 26.78
N ARG A 11 2.37 1.25 25.75
CA ARG A 11 2.01 2.66 25.91
C ARG A 11 0.54 2.83 25.55
N PRO A 12 -0.25 3.59 26.31
CA PRO A 12 -1.63 3.88 25.92
C PRO A 12 -1.65 4.70 24.63
N VAL A 13 -2.80 4.72 23.94
CA VAL A 13 -3.03 5.69 22.85
C VAL A 13 -2.88 7.09 23.42
N THR A 14 -1.93 7.84 22.88
CA THR A 14 -1.69 9.25 23.21
C THR A 14 -2.16 10.17 22.09
N TRP A 15 -2.30 11.46 22.40
CA TRP A 15 -2.60 12.51 21.42
C TRP A 15 -1.65 12.53 20.22
N MET A 16 -0.40 12.11 20.41
CA MET A 16 0.57 12.03 19.31
C MET A 16 0.13 11.07 18.21
N HIS A 17 -0.54 9.97 18.53
CA HIS A 17 -1.04 9.03 17.52
C HIS A 17 -2.16 9.66 16.68
N LEU A 18 -3.06 10.40 17.32
CA LEU A 18 -4.14 11.13 16.63
C LEU A 18 -3.58 12.24 15.74
N VAL A 19 -2.59 12.99 16.24
CA VAL A 19 -1.91 14.04 15.47
C VAL A 19 -1.15 13.44 14.29
N THR A 20 -0.41 12.36 14.50
CA THR A 20 0.30 11.66 13.44
C THR A 20 -0.67 11.10 12.39
N PHE A 21 -1.77 10.48 12.81
CA PHE A 21 -2.83 10.02 11.90
C PHE A 21 -3.38 11.19 11.05
N ALA A 22 -3.72 12.32 11.67
CA ALA A 22 -4.24 13.49 10.96
C ALA A 22 -3.23 14.07 9.96
N ILE A 23 -1.96 14.23 10.37
CA ILE A 23 -0.90 14.74 9.49
C ILE A 23 -0.65 13.78 8.33
N VAL A 24 -0.50 12.48 8.59
CA VAL A 24 -0.25 11.49 7.54
C VAL A 24 -1.43 11.42 6.59
N THR A 25 -2.67 11.46 7.08
CA THR A 25 -3.88 11.50 6.24
C THR A 25 -3.85 12.72 5.32
N GLY A 26 -3.56 13.90 5.85
CA GLY A 26 -3.46 15.13 5.06
C GLY A 26 -2.36 15.06 4.00
N VAL A 27 -1.16 14.61 4.37
CA VAL A 27 -0.04 14.42 3.43
C VAL A 27 -0.41 13.42 2.34
N CYS A 28 -0.92 12.24 2.71
CA CYS A 28 -1.31 11.21 1.75
C CYS A 28 -2.43 11.69 0.82
N THR A 29 -3.37 12.50 1.31
CA THR A 29 -4.43 13.09 0.48
C THR A 29 -3.84 14.00 -0.60
N VAL A 30 -2.92 14.89 -0.24
CA VAL A 30 -2.25 15.79 -1.20
C VAL A 30 -1.43 14.99 -2.21
N LEU A 31 -0.66 14.00 -1.75
CA LEU A 31 0.14 13.15 -2.60
C LEU A 31 -0.71 12.29 -3.54
N ALA A 32 -1.86 11.79 -3.07
CA ALA A 32 -2.80 11.03 -3.86
C ALA A 32 -3.44 11.89 -4.96
N ILE A 33 -3.89 13.11 -4.62
CA ILE A 33 -4.42 14.08 -5.59
C ILE A 33 -3.37 14.41 -6.65
N PHE A 34 -2.13 14.66 -6.23
CA PHE A 34 -1.04 14.91 -7.16
C PHE A 34 -0.78 13.69 -8.07
N ALA A 35 -0.75 12.49 -7.52
CA ALA A 35 -0.48 11.25 -8.26
C ALA A 35 -1.51 10.99 -9.37
N VAL A 36 -2.80 11.19 -9.09
CA VAL A 36 -3.87 10.97 -10.09
C VAL A 36 -3.85 12.03 -11.20
N ILE A 37 -3.35 13.23 -10.91
CA ILE A 37 -3.19 14.30 -11.91
C ILE A 37 -1.94 14.06 -12.76
N ALA A 38 -0.82 13.72 -12.11
CA ALA A 38 0.49 13.61 -12.77
C ALA A 38 0.68 12.31 -13.54
N ALA A 39 0.07 11.22 -13.09
CA ALA A 39 0.22 9.89 -13.68
C ALA A 39 -1.14 9.16 -13.75
N PRO A 40 -2.13 9.67 -14.50
CA PRO A 40 -3.45 9.03 -14.59
C PRO A 40 -3.38 7.67 -15.32
N VAL A 41 -4.31 6.76 -15.00
CA VAL A 41 -4.47 5.47 -15.71
C VAL A 41 -5.79 5.45 -16.48
N PRO A 42 -5.80 5.87 -17.77
CA PRO A 42 -6.99 5.72 -18.61
C PRO A 42 -7.40 4.24 -18.78
N PRO A 43 -8.70 3.92 -18.83
CA PRO A 43 -9.85 4.83 -18.79
C PRO A 43 -10.39 5.11 -17.37
N ALA A 44 -9.65 4.79 -16.30
CA ALA A 44 -10.14 4.83 -14.92
C ALA A 44 -9.87 6.17 -14.21
N PRO A 45 -10.91 7.00 -13.99
CA PRO A 45 -10.75 8.26 -13.28
C PRO A 45 -10.30 8.02 -11.84
N GLY A 46 -9.37 8.85 -11.36
CA GLY A 46 -8.87 8.79 -9.98
C GLY A 46 -7.90 7.64 -9.69
N VAL A 47 -7.52 6.83 -10.68
CA VAL A 47 -6.46 5.83 -10.54
C VAL A 47 -5.14 6.43 -11.03
N SER A 48 -4.07 6.23 -10.26
CA SER A 48 -2.72 6.64 -10.62
C SER A 48 -1.83 5.46 -10.98
N GLY A 49 -0.97 5.64 -11.97
CA GLY A 49 0.07 4.70 -12.37
C GLY A 49 1.34 4.82 -11.54
N LEU A 50 1.41 5.78 -10.60
CA LEU A 50 2.47 5.97 -9.63
C LEU A 50 1.89 6.57 -8.35
N TYR A 51 1.20 5.76 -7.55
CA TYR A 51 0.46 6.23 -6.40
C TYR A 51 1.36 6.47 -5.18
N ILE A 52 2.10 7.57 -5.21
CA ILE A 52 3.11 7.93 -4.20
C ILE A 52 2.58 8.02 -2.75
N ALA A 53 1.27 8.11 -2.54
CA ALA A 53 0.67 8.06 -1.20
C ALA A 53 0.88 6.69 -0.52
N ALA A 54 0.79 5.58 -1.26
CA ALA A 54 1.05 4.22 -0.76
C ALA A 54 2.44 4.11 -0.12
N ALA A 55 3.44 4.70 -0.77
CA ALA A 55 4.80 4.73 -0.27
C ALA A 55 4.96 5.46 1.08
N VAL A 56 3.97 6.23 1.53
CA VAL A 56 3.98 6.91 2.83
C VAL A 56 3.16 6.13 3.84
N TYR A 57 1.87 5.86 3.57
CA TYR A 57 1.00 5.28 4.60
C TYR A 57 1.33 3.81 4.90
N VAL A 58 1.93 3.05 3.98
CA VAL A 58 2.37 1.67 4.22
C VAL A 58 3.53 1.60 5.25
N PRO A 59 4.65 2.33 5.08
CA PRO A 59 5.65 2.50 6.14
C PRO A 59 5.06 2.96 7.47
N VAL A 60 4.15 3.93 7.42
CA VAL A 60 3.48 4.44 8.61
C VAL A 60 2.63 3.36 9.28
N ALA A 61 1.98 2.48 8.52
CA ALA A 61 1.23 1.35 9.07
C ALA A 61 2.16 0.37 9.81
N LEU A 62 3.37 0.15 9.29
CA LEU A 62 4.38 -0.67 9.97
C LEU A 62 4.87 0.00 11.27
N TRP A 63 5.12 1.31 11.26
CA TRP A 63 5.62 2.03 12.43
C TRP A 63 4.55 2.26 13.50
N PHE A 64 3.34 2.63 13.10
CA PHE A 64 2.27 3.13 13.97
C PHE A 64 1.02 2.24 13.94
N GLY A 65 1.10 1.04 13.38
CA GLY A 65 -0.02 0.11 13.37
C GLY A 65 -1.21 0.60 12.53
N MET A 66 -2.41 0.36 13.03
CA MET A 66 -3.68 0.62 12.34
C MET A 66 -3.86 2.09 11.95
N TRP A 67 -3.19 3.02 12.63
CA TRP A 67 -3.21 4.44 12.29
C TRP A 67 -2.72 4.70 10.86
N GLY A 68 -1.72 3.96 10.37
CA GLY A 68 -1.27 4.09 8.98
C GLY A 68 -2.25 3.50 7.97
N ALA A 69 -2.83 2.33 8.27
CA ALA A 69 -3.85 1.71 7.41
C ALA A 69 -5.11 2.60 7.30
N LEU A 70 -5.55 3.17 8.41
CA LEU A 70 -6.64 4.15 8.43
C LEU A 70 -6.29 5.41 7.65
N ALA A 71 -5.03 5.87 7.71
CA ALA A 71 -4.59 7.04 6.96
C ALA A 71 -4.70 6.78 5.44
N GLY A 72 -4.32 5.57 4.98
CA GLY A 72 -4.56 5.13 3.60
C GLY A 72 -6.04 5.23 3.23
N TYR A 73 -6.91 4.55 3.99
CA TYR A 73 -8.37 4.57 3.77
C TYR A 73 -8.95 5.99 3.69
N VAL A 74 -8.72 6.80 4.72
CA VAL A 74 -9.33 8.14 4.81
C VAL A 74 -8.75 9.08 3.75
N SER A 75 -7.45 8.98 3.46
CA SER A 75 -6.84 9.82 2.41
C SER A 75 -7.40 9.51 1.02
N CYS A 76 -7.69 8.25 0.73
CA CYS A 76 -8.33 7.82 -0.51
C CYS A 76 -9.80 8.29 -0.60
N VAL A 77 -10.54 8.27 0.51
CA VAL A 77 -11.91 8.85 0.56
C VAL A 77 -11.85 10.35 0.24
N LEU A 78 -10.91 11.08 0.84
CA LEU A 78 -10.74 12.52 0.61
C LEU A 78 -10.29 12.84 -0.82
N LEU A 79 -9.38 12.06 -1.39
CA LEU A 79 -9.04 12.09 -2.81
C LEU A 79 -10.30 11.95 -3.67
N GLY A 80 -11.13 10.94 -3.38
CA GLY A 80 -12.33 10.65 -4.13
C GLY A 80 -13.34 11.79 -4.11
N ILE A 81 -13.58 12.35 -2.93
CA ILE A 81 -14.43 13.54 -2.78
C ILE A 81 -13.86 14.72 -3.56
N ASN A 82 -12.54 14.96 -3.48
CA ASN A 82 -11.88 16.07 -4.18
C ASN A 82 -11.94 15.93 -5.72
N THR A 83 -11.94 14.70 -6.23
CA THR A 83 -12.02 14.41 -7.67
C THR A 83 -13.47 14.33 -8.18
N GLY A 84 -14.46 14.60 -7.31
CA GLY A 84 -15.88 14.60 -7.67
C GLY A 84 -16.49 13.21 -7.75
N MET A 85 -15.83 12.18 -7.20
CA MET A 85 -16.36 10.82 -7.18
C MET A 85 -17.50 10.68 -6.15
N PRO A 86 -18.53 9.87 -6.45
CA PRO A 86 -19.66 9.65 -5.55
C PRO A 86 -19.25 9.02 -4.21
N LEU A 87 -19.83 9.52 -3.11
CA LEU A 87 -19.41 9.12 -1.76
C LEU A 87 -19.53 7.60 -1.52
N LEU A 88 -20.63 6.98 -1.95
CA LEU A 88 -20.83 5.54 -1.75
C LEU A 88 -19.80 4.71 -2.52
N PHE A 89 -19.41 5.15 -3.71
CA PHE A 89 -18.36 4.50 -4.48
C PHE A 89 -17.02 4.58 -3.73
N VAL A 90 -16.62 5.77 -3.26
CA VAL A 90 -15.31 5.96 -2.64
C VAL A 90 -15.17 5.22 -1.30
N LEU A 91 -16.25 5.08 -0.52
CA LEU A 91 -16.23 4.34 0.75
C LEU A 91 -15.87 2.85 0.57
N TRP A 92 -16.29 2.25 -0.54
CA TRP A 92 -15.91 0.89 -0.92
C TRP A 92 -14.54 0.84 -1.59
N TRP A 93 -14.29 1.78 -2.50
CA TRP A 93 -13.04 1.85 -3.26
C TRP A 93 -11.80 2.00 -2.38
N SER A 94 -11.87 2.87 -1.36
CA SER A 94 -10.75 3.14 -0.43
C SER A 94 -10.37 1.95 0.45
N VAL A 95 -11.15 0.86 0.46
CA VAL A 95 -10.78 -0.40 1.12
C VAL A 95 -9.50 -0.99 0.50
N ALA A 96 -9.20 -0.68 -0.77
CA ALA A 96 -7.93 -1.04 -1.41
C ALA A 96 -6.72 -0.49 -0.63
N ASP A 97 -6.67 0.83 -0.40
CA ASP A 97 -5.60 1.49 0.35
C ASP A 97 -5.55 1.04 1.82
N PHE A 98 -6.72 0.75 2.42
CA PHE A 98 -6.77 0.16 3.75
C PHE A 98 -6.04 -1.19 3.79
N PHE A 99 -6.32 -2.09 2.83
CA PHE A 99 -5.63 -3.37 2.74
C PHE A 99 -4.15 -3.21 2.41
N GLU A 100 -3.78 -2.22 1.60
CA GLU A 100 -2.39 -2.01 1.24
C GLU A 100 -1.51 -1.72 2.47
N GLY A 101 -2.01 -0.92 3.42
CA GLY A 101 -1.34 -0.71 4.71
C GLY A 101 -1.53 -1.86 5.71
N LEU A 102 -2.72 -2.47 5.73
CA LEU A 102 -3.10 -3.47 6.73
C LEU A 102 -2.42 -4.83 6.54
N VAL A 103 -2.31 -5.32 5.30
CA VAL A 103 -1.71 -6.63 4.97
C VAL A 103 -0.28 -6.74 5.49
N PRO A 104 0.65 -5.82 5.17
CA PRO A 104 2.01 -5.91 5.66
C PRO A 104 2.05 -5.77 7.18
N LEU A 105 1.27 -4.86 7.77
CA LEU A 105 1.15 -4.76 9.22
C LEU A 105 0.76 -6.11 9.85
N ALA A 106 -0.31 -6.73 9.37
CA ALA A 106 -0.80 -7.99 9.89
C ALA A 106 0.26 -9.10 9.82
N LEU A 107 0.98 -9.20 8.70
CA LEU A 107 2.00 -10.23 8.51
C LEU A 107 3.26 -9.95 9.37
N PHE A 108 3.69 -8.71 9.51
CA PHE A 108 4.78 -8.37 10.44
C PHE A 108 4.42 -8.71 11.89
N ARG A 109 3.17 -8.50 12.31
CA ARG A 109 2.71 -8.86 13.67
C ARG A 109 2.51 -10.36 13.85
N LEU A 110 1.95 -11.05 12.86
CA LEU A 110 1.70 -12.49 12.92
C LEU A 110 3.00 -13.28 13.10
N PHE A 111 4.06 -12.85 12.42
CA PHE A 111 5.35 -13.51 12.42
C PHE A 111 6.38 -12.88 13.38
N ASP A 112 5.98 -11.90 14.19
CA ASP A 112 6.82 -11.12 15.12
C ASP A 112 8.14 -10.67 14.47
N VAL A 113 8.04 -10.04 13.30
CA VAL A 113 9.19 -9.52 12.55
C VAL A 113 9.52 -8.12 13.05
N ASP A 114 10.75 -7.92 13.51
CA ASP A 114 11.22 -6.58 13.89
C ASP A 114 11.50 -5.73 12.65
N LEU A 115 11.20 -4.44 12.76
CA LEU A 115 11.45 -3.43 11.74
C LEU A 115 12.91 -2.97 11.86
N ASP A 116 13.84 -3.85 11.48
CA ASP A 116 15.28 -3.57 11.49
C ASP A 116 15.86 -3.74 10.09
N PHE A 117 15.80 -2.66 9.31
CA PHE A 117 16.21 -2.59 7.91
C PHE A 117 17.72 -2.36 7.77
N LYS A 118 18.51 -3.28 8.34
CA LYS A 118 19.97 -3.21 8.26
C LYS A 118 20.48 -3.65 6.89
N PHE A 119 21.47 -2.90 6.41
CA PHE A 119 22.35 -3.31 5.33
C PHE A 119 23.73 -3.59 5.91
N GLU A 120 24.25 -4.80 5.71
CA GLU A 120 25.61 -5.16 6.12
C GLU A 120 26.65 -4.35 5.32
N HIS A 121 26.43 -4.18 4.01
CA HIS A 121 27.29 -3.42 3.13
C HIS A 121 26.61 -2.13 2.66
N ARG A 122 26.98 -1.00 3.29
CA ARG A 122 26.43 0.33 2.98
C ARG A 122 26.57 0.73 1.50
N GLY A 123 27.68 0.34 0.85
CA GLY A 123 27.90 0.64 -0.57
C GLY A 123 26.87 -0.01 -1.47
N THR A 124 26.63 -1.32 -1.30
CA THR A 124 25.63 -2.07 -2.08
C THR A 124 24.22 -1.55 -1.86
N ALA A 125 23.88 -1.18 -0.61
CA ALA A 125 22.61 -0.57 -0.27
C ALA A 125 22.37 0.73 -1.05
N ASN A 126 23.36 1.62 -1.04
CA ASN A 126 23.27 2.91 -1.73
C ASN A 126 23.14 2.73 -3.25
N ILE A 127 23.82 1.74 -3.83
CA ILE A 127 23.70 1.44 -5.25
C ILE A 127 22.28 0.97 -5.58
N ILE A 128 21.72 0.03 -4.81
CA ILE A 128 20.36 -0.46 -5.06
C ILE A 128 19.34 0.66 -4.91
N LEU A 129 19.42 1.46 -3.83
CA LEU A 129 18.53 2.59 -3.62
C LEU A 129 18.67 3.66 -4.72
N LEU A 130 19.88 3.92 -5.19
CA LEU A 130 20.11 4.84 -6.32
C LEU A 130 19.48 4.30 -7.61
N LEU A 131 19.63 3.01 -7.89
CA LEU A 131 19.02 2.38 -9.07
C LEU A 131 17.49 2.43 -9.00
N LEU A 132 16.90 2.22 -7.81
CA LEU A 132 15.46 2.38 -7.59
C LEU A 132 15.00 3.82 -7.82
N VAL A 133 15.78 4.83 -7.39
CA VAL A 133 15.47 6.25 -7.68
C VAL A 133 15.53 6.53 -9.17
N VAL A 134 16.54 6.04 -9.87
CA VAL A 134 16.64 6.18 -11.33
C VAL A 134 15.45 5.51 -12.02
N ASP A 135 15.07 4.31 -11.57
CA ASP A 135 13.92 3.58 -12.09
C ASP A 135 12.60 4.32 -11.87
N LEU A 136 12.37 4.88 -10.67
CA LEU A 136 11.22 5.73 -10.39
C LEU A 136 11.16 6.97 -11.31
N ILE A 137 12.31 7.60 -11.59
CA ILE A 137 12.37 8.72 -12.54
C ILE A 137 11.99 8.25 -13.95
N VAL A 138 12.49 7.09 -14.40
CA VAL A 138 12.12 6.51 -15.69
C VAL A 138 10.62 6.22 -15.75
N ALA A 139 10.04 5.61 -14.71
CA ALA A 139 8.61 5.34 -14.62
C ALA A 139 7.79 6.64 -14.65
N ALA A 140 8.23 7.68 -13.94
CA ALA A 140 7.59 8.99 -13.93
C ALA A 140 7.63 9.65 -15.34
N LEU A 141 8.76 9.57 -16.03
CA LEU A 141 8.86 10.07 -17.40
C LEU A 141 7.97 9.29 -18.38
N CYS A 142 7.83 7.97 -18.18
CA CYS A 142 6.91 7.16 -18.99
C CYS A 142 5.46 7.55 -18.76
N THR A 143 5.04 7.76 -17.51
CA THR A 143 3.65 8.17 -17.21
C THR A 143 3.35 9.58 -17.70
N ALA A 144 4.34 10.48 -17.69
CA ALA A 144 4.20 11.84 -18.19
C ALA A 144 4.26 11.97 -19.73
N SER A 145 4.86 11.01 -20.44
CA SER A 145 5.07 11.09 -21.89
C SER A 145 4.86 9.75 -22.59
N PRO A 146 3.78 9.60 -23.40
CA PRO A 146 3.56 8.42 -24.23
C PRO A 146 4.71 8.12 -25.20
N ALA A 147 5.43 9.17 -25.66
CA ALA A 147 6.61 9.01 -26.52
C ALA A 147 7.77 8.35 -25.77
N VAL A 148 7.99 8.71 -24.50
CA VAL A 148 9.01 8.07 -23.66
C VAL A 148 8.58 6.64 -23.31
N ALA A 149 7.32 6.45 -22.92
CA ALA A 149 6.79 5.11 -22.62
C ALA A 149 6.94 4.15 -23.81
N GLY A 150 6.68 4.66 -25.02
CA GLY A 150 6.77 3.93 -26.28
C GLY A 150 8.16 3.89 -26.92
N ALA A 151 9.21 4.44 -26.29
CA ALA A 151 10.54 4.54 -26.88
C ALA A 151 11.16 3.16 -27.23
N LEU A 152 10.78 2.12 -26.48
CA LEU A 152 11.16 0.73 -26.73
C LEU A 152 10.06 -0.09 -27.41
N GLY A 153 9.04 0.58 -27.95
CA GLY A 153 7.83 -0.03 -28.49
C GLY A 153 6.71 -0.15 -27.45
N GLN A 154 5.67 -0.88 -27.83
CA GLN A 154 4.46 -1.08 -27.03
C GLN A 154 4.16 -2.57 -26.92
N ALA A 155 3.75 -3.01 -25.73
CA ALA A 155 3.19 -4.34 -25.52
C ALA A 155 1.67 -4.24 -25.37
N THR A 156 0.94 -5.20 -25.93
CA THR A 156 -0.51 -5.27 -25.71
C THR A 156 -0.80 -6.21 -24.54
N LEU A 157 -1.35 -5.66 -23.46
CA LEU A 157 -1.80 -6.42 -22.28
C LEU A 157 -3.29 -6.12 -22.09
N PHE A 158 -4.11 -7.16 -21.93
CA PHE A 158 -5.57 -7.02 -21.71
C PHE A 158 -6.27 -6.16 -22.78
N GLY A 159 -5.79 -6.22 -24.02
CA GLY A 159 -6.34 -5.43 -25.13
C GLY A 159 -5.97 -3.94 -25.13
N GLN A 160 -5.14 -3.48 -24.17
CA GLN A 160 -4.58 -2.12 -24.17
C GLN A 160 -3.09 -2.13 -24.45
N LYS A 161 -2.61 -1.05 -25.08
CA LYS A 161 -1.20 -0.86 -25.37
C LYS A 161 -0.52 -0.17 -24.20
N PHE A 162 0.50 -0.82 -23.66
CA PHE A 162 1.38 -0.27 -22.65
C PHE A 162 2.74 0.01 -23.26
N GLY A 163 3.36 1.12 -22.85
CA GLY A 163 4.75 1.40 -23.21
C GLY A 163 5.69 0.35 -22.63
N LEU A 164 6.54 -0.26 -23.46
CA LEU A 164 7.42 -1.33 -23.01
C LEU A 164 8.39 -0.84 -21.93
N LEU A 165 8.85 0.41 -22.02
CA LEU A 165 9.75 0.99 -21.02
C LEU A 165 9.10 1.10 -19.63
N TYR A 166 7.81 1.44 -19.59
CA TYR A 166 7.06 1.47 -18.33
C TYR A 166 6.92 0.08 -17.71
N LEU A 167 6.60 -0.93 -18.52
CA LEU A 167 6.52 -2.32 -18.03
C LEU A 167 7.88 -2.84 -17.53
N LEU A 168 8.97 -2.47 -18.21
CA LEU A 168 10.32 -2.81 -17.79
C LEU A 168 10.70 -2.13 -16.46
N SER A 169 10.27 -0.89 -16.22
CA SER A 169 10.54 -0.21 -14.94
C SER A 169 9.99 -1.00 -13.75
N PHE A 170 8.75 -1.49 -13.85
CA PHE A 170 8.19 -2.39 -12.85
C PHE A 170 9.05 -3.65 -12.61
N LEU A 171 9.49 -4.32 -13.69
CA LEU A 171 10.32 -5.53 -13.58
C LEU A 171 11.68 -5.22 -12.94
N VAL A 172 12.25 -4.04 -13.24
CA VAL A 172 13.48 -3.55 -12.63
C VAL A 172 13.27 -3.29 -11.13
N ALA A 173 12.22 -2.55 -10.74
CA ALA A 173 11.88 -2.34 -9.33
C ALA A 173 11.72 -3.68 -8.59
N ALA A 174 10.92 -4.62 -9.10
CA ALA A 174 10.74 -5.92 -8.49
C ALA A 174 12.06 -6.72 -8.40
N GLY A 175 12.87 -6.70 -9.46
CA GLY A 175 14.18 -7.35 -9.49
C GLY A 175 15.18 -6.76 -8.49
N LEU A 176 15.22 -5.43 -8.35
CA LEU A 176 16.05 -4.73 -7.37
C LEU A 176 15.59 -4.99 -5.93
N MET A 177 14.28 -5.13 -5.70
CA MET A 177 13.75 -5.54 -4.40
C MET A 177 14.13 -6.99 -4.07
N ILE A 178 14.05 -7.91 -5.03
CA ILE A 178 14.52 -9.30 -4.84
C ILE A 178 16.04 -9.31 -4.57
N ALA A 179 16.83 -8.52 -5.31
CA ALA A 179 18.25 -8.37 -5.05
C ALA A 179 18.53 -7.85 -3.63
N THR A 180 17.70 -6.94 -3.12
CA THR A 180 17.77 -6.47 -1.72
C THR A 180 17.62 -7.62 -0.73
N ILE A 181 16.70 -8.56 -0.96
CA ILE A 181 16.56 -9.76 -0.12
C ILE A 181 17.84 -10.59 -0.13
N VAL A 182 18.37 -10.87 -1.33
CA VAL A 182 19.56 -11.73 -1.51
C VAL A 182 20.81 -11.11 -0.86
N VAL A 183 20.99 -9.80 -1.02
CA VAL A 183 22.15 -9.06 -0.50
C VAL A 183 22.07 -8.89 1.01
N THR A 184 20.91 -8.49 1.53
CA THR A 184 20.78 -8.16 2.95
C THR A 184 20.62 -9.40 3.83
N ARG A 185 20.05 -10.48 3.29
CA ARG A 185 19.65 -11.69 4.03
C ARG A 185 18.85 -11.37 5.31
N SER A 186 18.19 -10.22 5.34
CA SER A 186 17.48 -9.71 6.50
C SER A 186 16.03 -10.16 6.46
N ARG A 187 15.56 -10.71 7.57
CA ARG A 187 14.14 -11.09 7.72
C ARG A 187 13.21 -9.90 7.53
N ALA A 188 13.60 -8.70 7.97
CA ALA A 188 12.82 -7.49 7.79
C ALA A 188 12.69 -7.11 6.31
N TRP A 189 13.80 -7.16 5.56
CA TRP A 189 13.79 -6.91 4.11
C TRP A 189 13.00 -7.95 3.34
N THR A 190 13.15 -9.23 3.67
CA THR A 190 12.35 -10.31 3.07
C THR A 190 10.86 -10.06 3.24
N PHE A 191 10.43 -9.74 4.47
CA PHE A 191 9.02 -9.47 4.75
C PHE A 191 8.53 -8.18 4.08
N TYR A 192 9.33 -7.12 4.08
CA TYR A 192 8.93 -5.88 3.43
C TYR A 192 8.81 -6.05 1.92
N VAL A 193 9.75 -6.72 1.26
CA VAL A 193 9.65 -6.96 -0.19
C VAL A 193 8.44 -7.84 -0.53
N LEU A 194 8.30 -8.99 0.14
CA LEU A 194 7.23 -9.92 -0.20
C LEU A 194 5.84 -9.38 0.17
N PHE A 195 5.72 -8.71 1.31
CA PHE A 195 4.43 -8.37 1.89
C PHE A 195 4.12 -6.88 1.90
N GLY A 196 5.12 -6.02 2.05
CA GLY A 196 4.99 -4.56 2.06
C GLY A 196 5.23 -3.89 0.72
N VAL A 197 5.62 -4.64 -0.32
CA VAL A 197 5.72 -4.15 -1.71
C VAL A 197 4.89 -5.05 -2.62
N LEU A 198 5.22 -6.34 -2.74
CA LEU A 198 4.60 -7.16 -3.78
C LEU A 198 3.16 -7.57 -3.44
N LEU A 199 2.95 -8.24 -2.30
CA LEU A 199 1.62 -8.77 -1.96
C LEU A 199 0.60 -7.67 -1.68
N CYS A 200 0.97 -6.62 -0.94
CA CYS A 200 0.05 -5.54 -0.61
C CYS A 200 -0.45 -4.82 -1.87
N SER A 201 0.42 -4.50 -2.82
CA SER A 201 0.05 -3.83 -4.07
C SER A 201 -0.75 -4.75 -5.00
N ILE A 202 -0.50 -6.06 -4.99
CA ILE A 202 -1.35 -7.01 -5.71
C ILE A 202 -2.75 -7.03 -5.09
N ILE A 203 -2.88 -7.17 -3.76
CA ILE A 203 -4.19 -7.21 -3.09
C ILE A 203 -4.94 -5.88 -3.29
N ALA A 204 -4.27 -4.76 -3.05
CA ALA A 204 -4.85 -3.43 -3.23
C ALA A 204 -5.28 -3.21 -4.68
N GLY A 205 -4.43 -3.53 -5.65
CA GLY A 205 -4.76 -3.47 -7.07
C GLY A 205 -5.95 -4.37 -7.44
N LEU A 206 -6.01 -5.62 -6.96
CA LEU A 206 -7.14 -6.53 -7.25
C LEU A 206 -8.45 -5.95 -6.72
N VAL A 207 -8.46 -5.50 -5.46
CA VAL A 207 -9.66 -4.93 -4.82
C VAL A 207 -10.03 -3.61 -5.48
N GLY A 208 -9.10 -2.67 -5.61
CA GLY A 208 -9.31 -1.34 -6.19
C GLY A 208 -9.78 -1.42 -7.65
N ALA A 209 -9.12 -2.23 -8.48
CA ALA A 209 -9.52 -2.42 -9.87
C ALA A 209 -10.91 -3.05 -10.00
N SER A 210 -11.28 -3.96 -9.09
CA SER A 210 -12.63 -4.54 -9.09
C SER A 210 -13.70 -3.47 -8.85
N VAL A 211 -13.47 -2.57 -7.90
CA VAL A 211 -14.40 -1.49 -7.61
C VAL A 211 -14.54 -0.54 -8.80
N VAL A 212 -13.41 -0.10 -9.35
CA VAL A 212 -13.37 0.82 -10.50
C VAL A 212 -14.03 0.20 -11.73
N ALA A 213 -13.78 -1.08 -11.99
CA ALA A 213 -14.37 -1.79 -13.13
C ALA A 213 -15.87 -2.08 -12.94
N LEU A 214 -16.37 -2.21 -11.72
CA LEU A 214 -17.82 -2.26 -11.47
C LEU A 214 -18.47 -0.88 -11.66
N GLY A 215 -17.71 0.20 -11.46
CA GLY A 215 -18.19 1.57 -11.56
C GLY A 215 -19.31 1.86 -10.57
N GLU A 216 -20.12 2.89 -10.86
CA GLU A 216 -21.39 3.04 -10.16
C GLU A 216 -22.38 1.98 -10.65
N MET A 217 -22.71 1.06 -9.75
CA MET A 217 -23.77 0.08 -9.97
C MET A 217 -25.13 0.69 -9.60
N SER A 218 -26.22 -0.05 -9.85
CA SER A 218 -27.55 0.35 -9.37
C SER A 218 -27.50 0.74 -7.88
N GLY A 219 -28.20 1.80 -7.48
CA GLY A 219 -28.01 2.46 -6.18
C GLY A 219 -28.05 1.52 -4.96
N GLY A 220 -28.86 0.46 -5.01
CA GLY A 220 -28.90 -0.55 -3.95
C GLY A 220 -27.61 -1.37 -3.81
N THR A 221 -26.95 -1.73 -4.91
CA THR A 221 -25.70 -2.49 -4.91
C THR A 221 -24.53 -1.62 -4.42
N THR A 222 -24.42 -0.39 -4.93
CA THR A 222 -23.36 0.54 -4.53
C THR A 222 -23.45 0.89 -3.04
N LEU A 223 -24.67 1.11 -2.53
CA LEU A 223 -24.90 1.31 -1.10
C LEU A 223 -24.49 0.08 -0.27
N THR A 224 -24.85 -1.13 -0.73
CA THR A 224 -24.50 -2.38 -0.04
C THR A 224 -22.98 -2.54 0.05
N LEU A 225 -22.26 -2.31 -1.05
CA LEU A 225 -20.80 -2.39 -1.07
C LEU A 225 -20.16 -1.32 -0.19
N ALA A 226 -20.69 -0.09 -0.18
CA ALA A 226 -20.22 0.97 0.71
C ALA A 226 -20.36 0.58 2.19
N ILE A 227 -21.51 0.02 2.58
CA ILE A 227 -21.76 -0.47 3.94
C ILE A 227 -20.77 -1.59 4.29
N VAL A 228 -20.57 -2.54 3.39
CA VAL A 228 -19.61 -3.64 3.59
C VAL A 228 -18.18 -3.10 3.75
N GLY A 229 -17.76 -2.14 2.92
CA GLY A 229 -16.44 -1.53 3.01
C GLY A 229 -16.20 -0.83 4.35
N VAL A 230 -17.16 0.01 4.78
CA VAL A 230 -17.10 0.66 6.09
C VAL A 230 -17.11 -0.37 7.21
N ALA A 231 -17.92 -1.43 7.11
CA ALA A 231 -17.97 -2.49 8.10
C ALA A 231 -16.62 -3.22 8.21
N ILE A 232 -15.94 -3.53 7.10
CA ILE A 232 -14.61 -4.14 7.11
C ILE A 232 -13.63 -3.26 7.91
N VAL A 233 -13.59 -1.95 7.63
CA VAL A 233 -12.68 -1.02 8.29
C VAL A 233 -13.01 -0.90 9.78
N VAL A 234 -14.27 -0.69 10.14
CA VAL A 234 -14.72 -0.50 11.52
C VAL A 234 -14.52 -1.76 12.35
N VAL A 235 -14.94 -2.93 11.85
CA VAL A 235 -14.82 -4.20 12.58
C VAL A 235 -13.36 -4.57 12.76
N THR A 236 -12.53 -4.46 11.72
CA THR A 236 -11.08 -4.73 11.80
C THR A 236 -10.42 -3.80 12.82
N THR A 237 -10.75 -2.51 12.79
CA THR A 237 -10.18 -1.52 13.72
C THR A 237 -10.65 -1.78 15.16
N ALA A 238 -11.94 -2.04 15.37
CA ALA A 238 -12.48 -2.34 16.69
C ALA A 238 -11.85 -3.61 17.27
N LEU A 239 -11.70 -4.66 16.44
CA LEU A 239 -11.00 -5.88 16.82
C LEU A 239 -9.53 -5.60 17.14
N ALA A 240 -8.82 -4.78 16.36
CA ALA A 240 -7.45 -4.37 16.65
C ALA A 240 -7.29 -3.62 17.98
N VAL A 241 -8.32 -2.88 18.42
CA VAL A 241 -8.37 -2.23 19.74
C VAL A 241 -8.57 -3.25 20.86
N VAL A 242 -9.52 -4.19 20.71
CA VAL A 242 -9.84 -5.14 21.79
C VAL A 242 -8.93 -6.37 21.82
N ALA A 243 -8.30 -6.72 20.69
CA ALA A 243 -7.40 -7.87 20.57
C ALA A 243 -6.05 -7.66 21.25
N GLN A 244 -5.77 -6.43 21.70
CA GLN A 244 -4.54 -6.11 22.42
C GLN A 244 -4.35 -7.08 23.59
N ASN A 245 -3.32 -7.93 23.49
CA ASN A 245 -2.95 -8.93 24.51
C ASN A 245 -3.90 -10.11 24.69
N ASN A 246 -4.87 -10.29 23.79
CA ASN A 246 -5.72 -11.47 23.80
C ASN A 246 -5.41 -12.33 22.56
N PRO A 247 -4.72 -13.48 22.72
CA PRO A 247 -4.33 -14.31 21.58
C PRO A 247 -5.53 -14.85 20.79
N LYS A 248 -6.67 -15.10 21.45
CA LYS A 248 -7.89 -15.56 20.78
C LYS A 248 -8.50 -14.46 19.92
N LEU A 249 -8.54 -13.22 20.42
CA LEU A 249 -9.03 -12.07 19.65
C LEU A 249 -8.05 -11.66 18.54
N ASN A 250 -6.74 -11.84 18.73
CA ASN A 250 -5.76 -11.66 17.66
C ASN A 250 -5.97 -12.69 16.55
N LEU A 251 -6.20 -13.96 16.90
CA LEU A 251 -6.54 -14.98 15.91
C LEU A 251 -7.83 -14.62 15.15
N LEU A 252 -8.87 -14.18 15.87
CA LEU A 252 -10.11 -13.71 15.26
C LEU A 252 -9.87 -12.53 14.31
N LEU A 253 -9.04 -11.56 14.71
CA LEU A 253 -8.65 -10.43 13.85
C LEU A 253 -7.99 -10.93 12.56
N TYR A 254 -7.02 -11.85 12.64
CA TYR A 254 -6.39 -12.42 11.42
C TYR A 254 -7.40 -13.15 10.53
N ILE A 255 -8.35 -13.89 11.12
CA ILE A 255 -9.41 -14.57 10.37
C ILE A 255 -10.30 -13.55 9.66
N VAL A 256 -10.70 -12.47 10.34
CA VAL A 256 -11.52 -11.40 9.75
C VAL A 256 -10.78 -10.69 8.60
N ILE A 257 -9.50 -10.38 8.79
CA ILE A 257 -8.65 -9.78 7.73
C ILE A 257 -8.58 -10.72 6.52
N LEU A 258 -8.28 -12.01 6.75
CA LEU A 258 -8.21 -13.00 5.68
C LEU A 258 -9.54 -13.15 4.94
N ALA A 259 -10.66 -13.24 5.67
CA ALA A 259 -11.98 -13.35 5.08
C ALA A 259 -12.32 -12.13 4.20
N ALA A 260 -11.96 -10.92 4.66
CA ALA A 260 -12.18 -9.69 3.91
C ALA A 260 -11.32 -9.63 2.64
N ILE A 261 -10.06 -10.07 2.69
CA ILE A 261 -9.18 -10.19 1.52
C ILE A 261 -9.75 -11.22 0.53
N VAL A 262 -10.14 -12.40 1.01
CA VAL A 262 -10.72 -13.46 0.16
C VAL A 262 -11.99 -12.97 -0.53
N ALA A 263 -12.87 -12.26 0.18
CA ALA A 263 -14.06 -11.66 -0.41
C ALA A 263 -13.70 -10.65 -1.52
N GLY A 264 -12.72 -9.78 -1.27
CA GLY A 264 -12.21 -8.84 -2.27
C GLY A 264 -11.62 -9.54 -3.50
N VAL A 265 -10.84 -10.60 -3.31
CA VAL A 265 -10.26 -11.41 -4.41
C VAL A 265 -11.34 -12.13 -5.21
N ILE A 266 -12.37 -12.68 -4.56
CA ILE A 266 -13.49 -13.32 -5.26
C ILE A 266 -14.20 -12.30 -6.16
N MET A 267 -14.45 -11.08 -5.65
CA MET A 267 -15.05 -10.02 -6.47
C MET A 267 -14.14 -9.58 -7.61
N ALA A 268 -12.83 -9.50 -7.37
CA ALA A 268 -11.83 -9.22 -8.40
C ALA A 268 -11.87 -10.25 -9.52
N ILE A 269 -11.91 -11.55 -9.20
CA ILE A 269 -12.04 -12.63 -10.18
C ILE A 269 -13.36 -12.53 -10.97
N ALA A 270 -14.47 -12.28 -10.27
CA ALA A 270 -15.78 -12.14 -10.91
C ALA A 270 -15.81 -10.94 -11.89
N THR A 271 -15.17 -9.83 -11.51
CA THR A 271 -15.15 -8.59 -12.29
C THR A 271 -14.18 -8.66 -13.47
N ALA A 272 -13.04 -9.33 -13.29
CA ALA A 272 -12.01 -9.49 -14.32
C ALA A 272 -12.55 -10.17 -15.59
N GLY A 273 -13.47 -11.12 -15.44
CA GLY A 273 -14.12 -11.80 -16.56
C GLY A 273 -15.16 -10.97 -17.29
N SER A 274 -15.72 -9.94 -16.66
CA SER A 274 -16.86 -9.18 -17.18
C SER A 274 -16.51 -7.79 -17.70
N ASN A 275 -15.39 -7.19 -17.29
CA ASN A 275 -15.00 -5.84 -17.72
C ASN A 275 -13.54 -5.80 -18.23
N PRO A 276 -13.30 -5.51 -19.52
CA PRO A 276 -11.95 -5.45 -20.08
C PRO A 276 -11.08 -4.33 -19.49
N ALA A 277 -11.67 -3.28 -18.90
CA ALA A 277 -10.92 -2.24 -18.22
C ALA A 277 -10.25 -2.74 -16.93
N TYR A 278 -10.76 -3.82 -16.32
CA TYR A 278 -10.22 -4.35 -15.06
C TYR A 278 -8.71 -4.63 -15.14
N GLY A 279 -8.27 -5.34 -16.19
CA GLY A 279 -6.85 -5.69 -16.35
C GLY A 279 -5.97 -4.45 -16.50
N VAL A 280 -6.49 -3.40 -17.13
CA VAL A 280 -5.77 -2.14 -17.35
C VAL A 280 -5.58 -1.40 -16.03
N VAL A 281 -6.65 -1.31 -15.24
CA VAL A 281 -6.64 -0.64 -13.93
C VAL A 281 -5.77 -1.41 -12.95
N PHE A 282 -5.92 -2.74 -12.90
CA PHE A 282 -5.11 -3.61 -12.05
C PHE A 282 -3.62 -3.45 -12.33
N PHE A 283 -3.23 -3.46 -13.62
CA PHE A 283 -1.83 -3.29 -14.01
C PHE A 283 -1.31 -1.90 -13.74
N GLY A 284 -2.04 -0.85 -14.13
CA GLY A 284 -1.60 0.53 -13.91
C GLY A 284 -1.44 0.85 -12.43
N TRP A 285 -2.43 0.47 -11.62
CA TRP A 285 -2.40 0.67 -10.18
C TRP A 285 -1.32 -0.19 -9.51
N GLY A 286 -1.48 -1.52 -9.55
CA GLY A 286 -0.64 -2.42 -8.76
C GLY A 286 0.84 -2.33 -9.11
N PHE A 287 1.18 -2.07 -10.37
CA PHE A 287 2.59 -1.91 -10.76
C PHE A 287 3.13 -0.55 -10.35
N GLY A 288 2.31 0.49 -10.45
CA GLY A 288 2.64 1.81 -9.94
C GLY A 288 3.02 1.79 -8.47
N ASP A 289 2.20 1.12 -7.66
CA ASP A 289 2.43 0.95 -6.23
C ASP A 289 3.74 0.23 -5.94
N ILE A 290 4.04 -0.85 -6.70
CA ILE A 290 5.29 -1.60 -6.54
C ILE A 290 6.50 -0.70 -6.77
N VAL A 291 6.50 0.13 -7.82
CA VAL A 291 7.62 1.04 -8.12
C VAL A 291 7.80 2.08 -6.99
N VAL A 292 6.72 2.70 -6.51
CA VAL A 292 6.81 3.73 -5.47
C VAL A 292 7.13 3.14 -4.09
N LEU A 293 6.60 1.98 -3.72
CA LEU A 293 6.90 1.30 -2.46
C LEU A 293 8.31 0.71 -2.44
N ALA A 294 8.76 0.16 -3.57
CA ALA A 294 10.12 -0.31 -3.75
C ALA A 294 11.12 0.83 -3.59
N THR A 295 10.78 2.05 -4.03
CA THR A 295 11.70 3.18 -4.01
C THR A 295 11.52 4.07 -2.78
N ILE A 296 10.45 4.85 -2.74
CA ILE A 296 10.19 5.83 -1.67
C ILE A 296 9.92 5.09 -0.36
N GLY A 297 9.09 4.05 -0.38
CA GLY A 297 8.77 3.26 0.80
C GLY A 297 10.03 2.63 1.41
N ALA A 298 10.86 1.96 0.59
CA ALA A 298 12.10 1.35 1.05
C ALA A 298 13.10 2.38 1.62
N MET A 299 13.22 3.56 0.99
CA MET A 299 14.03 4.65 1.51
C MET A 299 13.53 5.14 2.87
N LEU A 300 12.22 5.35 3.02
CA LEU A 300 11.60 5.74 4.28
C LEU A 300 11.85 4.69 5.37
N MET A 301 11.66 3.40 5.06
CA MET A 301 11.94 2.30 5.98
C MET A 301 13.41 2.23 6.38
N THR A 302 14.34 2.49 5.46
CA THR A 302 15.78 2.45 5.76
C THR A 302 16.21 3.65 6.61
N ILE A 303 15.79 4.85 6.23
CA ILE A 303 16.29 6.11 6.78
C ILE A 303 15.59 6.44 8.09
N LEU A 304 14.26 6.34 8.15
CA LEU A 304 13.48 6.86 9.26
C LEU A 304 13.27 5.85 10.39
N THR A 305 13.25 4.55 10.11
CA THR A 305 12.98 3.52 11.12
C THR A 305 13.89 3.63 12.37
N PRO A 306 15.21 3.85 12.27
CA PRO A 306 16.07 4.01 13.45
C PRO A 306 15.69 5.20 14.33
N PHE A 307 15.17 6.28 13.74
CA PHE A 307 14.70 7.46 14.47
C PHE A 307 13.33 7.18 15.08
N ILE A 308 12.40 6.65 14.29
CA ILE A 308 11.02 6.39 14.69
C ILE A 308 10.96 5.40 15.86
N LYS A 309 11.75 4.32 15.84
CA LYS A 309 11.82 3.34 16.95
C LYS A 309 12.26 3.95 18.29
N ARG A 310 12.91 5.12 18.28
CA ARG A 310 13.34 5.84 19.50
C ARG A 310 12.27 6.78 20.04
N THR A 311 11.21 7.03 19.27
CA THR A 311 10.14 7.97 19.64
C THR A 311 9.04 7.32 20.48
N GLN A 312 8.12 8.15 20.96
CA GLN A 312 6.92 7.70 21.68
C GLN A 312 5.79 7.24 20.77
N VAL A 313 5.87 7.51 19.46
CA VAL A 313 4.80 7.18 18.49
C VAL A 313 4.93 5.78 17.90
N TYR A 314 6.08 5.13 18.04
CA TYR A 314 6.28 3.76 17.55
C TYR A 314 5.40 2.77 18.31
N ILE A 315 4.63 1.97 17.57
CA ILE A 315 3.71 0.96 18.10
C ILE A 315 4.23 -0.44 17.74
N LYS A 316 4.28 -1.33 18.74
CA LYS A 316 4.57 -2.76 18.52
C LYS A 316 3.28 -3.59 18.37
N GLY A 317 2.16 -3.14 18.92
CA GLY A 317 0.85 -3.77 18.78
C GLY A 317 0.12 -3.37 17.50
N TRP A 318 -1.21 -3.32 17.56
CA TRP A 318 -2.04 -2.85 16.46
C TRP A 318 -2.43 -1.38 16.58
N ILE A 319 -2.65 -0.89 17.80
CA ILE A 319 -3.17 0.46 18.07
C ILE A 319 -2.27 1.22 19.06
N SER A 320 -1.59 0.49 19.96
CA SER A 320 -0.84 1.01 21.11
C SER A 320 0.23 0.01 21.56
#